data_AF-A0A969UD64-F1
#
_entry.id   AF-A0A969UD64-F1
#
_cell.length_a   1.000
_cell.length_b   1.000
_cell.length_c   1.000
_cell.angle_alpha   90.00
_cell.angle_beta   90.00
_cell.angle_gamma   90.00
#
_symmetry.space_group_name_H-M   'P 1'
#
loop_
_entity.id
_entity.type
_entity.pdbx_description
1 polymer ?
#
loop_
_entity_poly.entity_id
_entity_poly.type
_entity_poly.pdbx_seq_one_letter_code
_entity_poly.pdbx_strand_id
1 'polypeptide(L)' 'MNLPRFFVKDLFEETFKGDRARLAGAQLNLIRDTCDYLYRLEDDLARQSTPQPEPEEIPELEAEAI' A
#
# COMPACT_ATOMS: atom_id res chain seq x y z
N MET A 1 11.13 1.27 2.18
CA MET A 1 11.85 0.96 0.90
C MET A 1 11.21 1.79 -0.21
N ASN A 2 11.93 2.60 -0.99
CA ASN A 2 11.29 3.53 -1.94
C ASN A 2 11.04 2.83 -3.29
N LEU A 3 10.01 1.98 -3.33
CA LEU A 3 9.57 1.18 -4.49
C LEU A 3 9.45 1.96 -5.80
N PRO A 4 8.89 3.20 -5.82
CA PRO A 4 8.85 4.03 -7.03
C PRO A 4 10.24 4.31 -7.60
N ARG A 5 11.23 4.56 -6.74
CA ARG A 5 12.62 4.80 -7.17
C ARG A 5 13.21 3.56 -7.83
N PHE A 6 13.11 2.41 -7.16
CA PHE A 6 13.62 1.14 -7.68
C PHE A 6 12.98 0.80 -9.02
N PHE A 7 11.67 1.04 -9.13
CA PHE A 7 10.93 0.75 -10.34
C PHE A 7 11.35 1.60 -11.54
N VAL A 8 11.48 2.91 -11.33
CA VAL A 8 11.82 3.85 -12.41
C VAL A 8 13.29 3.77 -12.79
N LYS A 9 14.20 3.79 -11.80
CA LYS A 9 15.64 3.77 -12.08
C LYS A 9 16.13 2.36 -12.39
N ASP A 10 16.01 1.45 -11.43
CA ASP A 10 16.78 0.22 -11.49
C ASP A 10 16.13 -0.78 -12.45
N LEU A 11 14.79 -0.82 -12.50
CA LEU A 11 14.10 -1.71 -13.42
C LEU A 11 13.84 -1.05 -14.79
N PHE A 12 13.17 0.09 -14.83
CA PHE A 12 12.76 0.69 -16.10
C PHE A 12 13.93 1.32 -16.88
N GLU A 13 14.81 2.09 -16.22
CA GLU A 13 15.97 2.67 -16.90
C GLU A 13 17.08 1.65 -17.14
N GLU A 14 17.49 0.83 -16.16
CA GLU A 14 18.63 -0.09 -16.40
C GLU A 14 18.25 -1.35 -17.19
N THR A 15 17.11 -1.99 -16.87
CA THR A 15 16.74 -3.27 -17.50
C THR A 15 16.03 -3.05 -18.85
N PHE A 16 15.09 -2.10 -18.89
CA PHE A 16 14.32 -1.81 -20.10
C PHE A 16 14.93 -0.69 -20.95
N LYS A 17 15.99 -0.01 -20.50
CA LYS A 17 16.62 1.13 -21.20
C LYS A 17 15.61 2.24 -21.54
N GLY A 18 14.56 2.38 -20.72
CA GLY A 18 13.47 3.32 -20.95
C GLY A 18 12.51 2.92 -22.07
N ASP A 19 12.60 1.70 -22.62
CA ASP A 19 11.74 1.27 -23.72
C ASP A 19 10.35 0.83 -23.22
N ARG A 20 9.39 1.75 -23.34
CA ARG A 20 7.99 1.54 -22.96
C ARG A 20 7.28 0.52 -23.84
N ALA A 21 7.74 0.26 -25.07
CA ALA A 21 7.12 -0.72 -25.96
C ALA A 21 7.40 -2.16 -25.50
N ARG A 22 8.51 -2.38 -24.78
CA ARG A 22 8.84 -3.67 -24.16
C ARG A 22 7.97 -3.96 -22.95
N LEU A 23 7.45 -2.92 -22.31
CA LEU A 23 6.45 -2.98 -21.24
C LEU A 23 5.04 -3.09 -21.83
N ALA A 24 4.79 -4.17 -22.56
CA ALA A 24 3.48 -4.40 -23.14
C ALA A 24 2.47 -4.83 -22.06
N GLY A 25 1.37 -4.07 -21.94
CA GLY A 25 0.09 -4.40 -21.28
C GLY A 25 0.19 -5.20 -19.97
N ALA A 26 0.25 -6.52 -20.08
CA ALA A 26 0.29 -7.44 -18.95
C ALA A 26 1.47 -7.19 -17.99
N GLN A 27 2.64 -6.79 -18.49
CA GLN A 27 3.81 -6.54 -17.65
C GLN A 27 3.62 -5.28 -16.78
N LEU A 28 3.08 -4.21 -17.37
CA LEU A 28 2.76 -2.98 -16.61
C LEU A 28 1.68 -3.22 -15.56
N ASN A 29 0.68 -4.04 -15.88
CA ASN A 29 -0.35 -4.41 -14.92
C ASN A 29 0.23 -5.23 -13.77
N LEU A 30 1.02 -6.26 -14.07
CA LEU A 30 1.69 -7.09 -13.06
C LEU A 30 2.56 -6.26 -12.11
N ILE A 31 3.30 -5.31 -12.67
CA ILE A 31 4.13 -4.37 -11.93
C ILE A 31 3.28 -3.51 -10.99
N ARG A 32 2.20 -2.93 -11.51
CA ARG A 32 1.28 -2.10 -10.74
C ARG A 32 0.68 -2.90 -9.60
N ASP A 33 0.16 -4.09 -9.90
CA ASP A 33 -0.47 -4.98 -8.93
C ASP A 33 0.52 -5.39 -7.83
N THR A 34 1.78 -5.62 -8.19
CA THR A 34 2.85 -5.92 -7.23
C THR A 34 3.17 -4.72 -6.34
N CYS A 35 3.25 -3.52 -6.89
CA CYS A 35 3.47 -2.30 -6.10
C CYS A 35 2.30 -2.04 -5.13
N ASP A 36 1.06 -2.17 -5.60
CA ASP A 36 -0.14 -2.01 -4.78
C ASP A 36 -0.20 -3.05 -3.65
N TYR A 37 0.18 -4.30 -3.94
CA TYR A 37 0.28 -5.35 -2.93
C TYR A 37 1.31 -5.00 -1.85
N LEU A 38 2.53 -4.61 -2.25
CA LEU A 38 3.60 -4.28 -1.32
C LEU A 38 3.28 -3.07 -0.44
N TYR A 39 2.59 -2.07 -1.00
CA TYR A 39 2.12 -0.92 -0.22
C TYR A 39 1.11 -1.33 0.85
N ARG A 40 0.13 -2.18 0.50
CA ARG A 40 -0.84 -2.71 1.46
C ARG A 40 -0.16 -3.55 2.54
N LEU A 41 0.81 -4.38 2.16
CA LEU A 41 1.56 -5.20 3.09
C LEU A 41 2.34 -4.34 4.11
N GLU A 42 3.02 -3.28 3.65
CA GLU A 42 3.75 -2.35 4.53
C GLU A 42 2.79 -1.63 5.50
N ASP A 43 1.63 -1.18 4.99
CA ASP A 43 0.58 -0.54 5.78
C ASP A 43 -0.05 -1.50 6.82
N ASP A 44 -0.31 -2.74 6.43
CA ASP A 44 -0.84 -3.77 7.34
C ASP A 44 0.17 -4.14 8.43
N LEU A 45 1.47 -4.21 8.12
CA LEU A 45 2.53 -4.42 9.11
C LEU A 45 2.65 -3.23 10.08
N ALA A 46 2.49 -2.00 9.58
CA ALA A 46 2.50 -0.79 10.40
C ALA A 46 1.28 -0.76 11.36
N ARG A 47 0.10 -1.18 10.88
CA ARG A 47 -1.10 -1.35 11.71
C ARG A 47 -0.92 -2.43 12.78
N GLN A 48 -0.34 -3.57 12.46
CA GLN A 48 -0.04 -4.61 13.45
C GLN A 48 0.94 -4.14 14.53
N SER A 49 1.84 -3.21 14.17
CA SER A 49 2.83 -2.64 15.10
C SER A 49 2.26 -1.51 15.96
N THR A 50 1.04 -1.04 15.67
CA THR A 50 0.37 0.03 16.43
C THR A 50 -0.72 -0.60 17.28
N PRO A 51 -0.61 -0.60 18.62
CA PRO A 51 -1.73 -0.98 19.48
C PRO A 51 -2.91 -0.09 19.14
N GLN A 52 -4.02 -0.71 18.70
CA GLN A 52 -5.27 0.02 18.56
C GLN A 52 -5.62 0.58 19.94
N PRO A 53 -5.96 1.88 20.08
CA PRO A 53 -6.52 2.37 21.33
C PRO A 53 -7.75 1.51 21.66
N GLU A 54 -7.86 1.09 22.92
CA GLU A 54 -9.05 0.36 23.35
C GLU A 54 -10.29 1.18 22.98
N PRO A 55 -11.36 0.54 22.45
CA PRO A 55 -12.56 1.26 22.11
C PRO A 55 -13.03 2.06 23.33
N GLU A 56 -13.15 3.38 23.17
CA GLU A 56 -13.71 4.23 24.22
C GLU A 56 -15.09 3.68 24.58
N GLU A 57 -15.30 3.43 25.88
CA GLU A 57 -16.58 2.96 26.40
C GLU A 57 -17.66 3.90 25.88
N ILE A 58 -18.56 3.36 25.04
CA ILE A 58 -19.71 4.10 24.54
C ILE A 58 -20.47 4.53 25.80
N PRO A 59 -20.65 5.84 26.06
CA PRO A 59 -21.44 6.28 27.20
C PRO A 59 -22.81 5.63 27.04
N GLU A 60 -23.18 4.82 28.03
CA GLU A 60 -24.53 4.29 28.16
C GLU A 60 -25.42 5.53 28.25
N LEU A 61 -26.02 5.92 27.12
CA LEU A 61 -26.95 7.03 27.06
C LEU A 61 -28.01 6.71 28.10
N GLU A 62 -28.00 7.44 29.20
CA GLU A 62 -29.02 7.42 30.23
C GLU A 62 -30.36 7.65 29.54
N ALA A 63 -31.00 6.55 29.14
CA ALA A 63 -32.37 6.53 28.67
C ALA A 63 -33.28 6.62 29.90
N GLU A 64 -33.09 7.68 30.68
CA GLU A 64 -33.97 8.03 31.78
C GLU A 64 -33.98 9.55 31.95
N ALA A 65 -34.74 10.21 31.08
CA ALA A 65 -35.36 11.48 31.43
C ALA A 65 -36.63 11.73 30.60
N ILE A 66 -37.75 11.31 31.23
CA ILE A 66 -39.12 11.88 31.19
C ILE A 66 -40.02 11.49 30.01
#